data_AF-A0A355UZP1-F1
#
_entry.id   AF-A0A355UZP1-F1
#
_cell.length_a   1.000
_cell.length_b   1.000
_cell.length_c   1.000
_cell.angle_alpha   90.00
_cell.angle_beta   90.00
_cell.angle_gamma   90.00
#
_symmetry.space_group_name_H-M   'P 1'
#
loop_
_entity.id
_entity.type
_entity.pdbx_description
1 polymer ?
#
loop_
_entity_poly.entity_id
_entity_poly.type
_entity_poly.pdbx_seq_one_letter_code
_entity_poly.pdbx_strand_id
1 'polypeptide(L)'
;MRTKTVLRFYFRAENIERVYDNLILKNALNFEDFGLGRAERVCEFIKEKDELADLWSYVDGIISSFNEGDRTALKLYANLRTGLKCRGAETVKAVKRAVIKFRRRALRLESFEKALAIVGKYGCLL
;
A
#
# COMPACT_ATOMS: atom_id res chain seq x y z
N MET A 1 -0.96 -13.82 0.16
CA MET A 1 -1.73 -12.62 0.60
C MET A 1 -0.91 -11.33 0.52
N ARG A 2 0.36 -11.31 0.97
CA ARG A 2 1.23 -10.13 0.98
C ARG A 2 1.28 -9.33 -0.34
N THR A 3 1.49 -9.97 -1.49
CA THR A 3 1.56 -9.28 -2.80
C THR A 3 0.29 -8.48 -3.11
N LYS A 4 -0.89 -9.04 -2.82
CA LYS A 4 -2.16 -8.35 -3.08
C LYS A 4 -2.32 -7.15 -2.15
N THR A 5 -1.93 -7.28 -0.88
CA THR A 5 -1.96 -6.18 0.08
C THR A 5 -1.02 -5.05 -0.33
N VAL A 6 0.21 -5.36 -0.75
CA VAL A 6 1.14 -4.33 -1.25
C VAL A 6 0.64 -3.65 -2.52
N LEU A 7 0.08 -4.41 -3.47
CA LEU A 7 -0.50 -3.80 -4.66
C LEU A 7 -1.71 -2.94 -4.31
N ARG A 8 -2.53 -3.35 -3.34
CA ARG A 8 -3.64 -2.54 -2.84
C ARG A 8 -3.15 -1.25 -2.18
N PHE A 9 -2.12 -1.35 -1.36
CA PHE A 9 -1.41 -0.20 -0.80
C PHE A 9 -0.98 0.77 -1.90
N TYR A 10 -0.21 0.28 -2.89
CA TYR A 10 0.30 1.10 -3.97
C TYR A 10 -0.80 1.82 -4.76
N PHE A 11 -1.85 1.08 -5.18
CA PHE A 11 -2.94 1.67 -5.96
C PHE A 11 -3.92 2.53 -5.14
N ARG A 12 -3.74 2.60 -3.81
CA ARG A 12 -4.55 3.42 -2.90
C ARG A 12 -3.69 4.33 -2.02
N ALA A 13 -2.45 4.59 -2.43
CA ALA A 13 -1.49 5.38 -1.66
C ALA A 13 -2.05 6.77 -1.32
N GLU A 14 -2.72 7.43 -2.27
CA GLU A 14 -3.39 8.73 -2.07
C GLU A 14 -4.44 8.69 -0.93
N ASN A 15 -5.20 7.60 -0.81
CA ASN A 15 -6.18 7.46 0.26
C ASN A 15 -5.50 7.31 1.62
N ILE A 16 -4.39 6.58 1.67
CA ILE A 16 -3.61 6.42 2.91
C ILE A 16 -2.99 7.73 3.32
N GLU A 17 -2.40 8.46 2.37
CA GLU A 17 -1.80 9.76 2.64
C GLU A 17 -2.81 10.70 3.30
N ARG A 18 -4.02 10.79 2.72
CA ARG A 18 -5.11 11.58 3.31
C ARG A 18 -5.51 11.11 4.71
N VAL A 19 -5.51 9.80 4.96
CA VAL A 19 -5.79 9.24 6.30
C VAL A 19 -4.72 9.69 7.29
N TYR A 20 -3.44 9.61 6.93
CA TYR A 20 -2.34 10.04 7.78
C TYR A 20 -2.39 11.54 8.06
N ASP A 21 -2.65 12.36 7.05
CA ASP A 21 -2.77 13.81 7.23
C ASP A 21 -3.93 14.15 8.19
N ASN A 22 -5.06 13.45 8.07
CA ASN A 22 -6.18 13.58 9.01
C ASN A 22 -5.82 13.13 10.44
N LEU A 23 -5.07 12.05 10.59
CA LEU A 23 -4.62 11.55 11.89
C LEU A 23 -3.66 12.55 12.56
N ILE A 24 -2.72 13.09 11.80
CA ILE A 24 -1.80 14.13 12.26
C ILE A 24 -2.59 15.37 12.69
N LEU A 25 -3.48 15.86 11.83
CA LEU A 25 -4.30 17.04 12.10
C LEU A 25 -5.18 16.86 13.35
N LYS A 26 -5.83 15.69 13.49
CA LYS A 26 -6.68 15.37 14.65
C LYS A 26 -5.89 15.39 15.95
N ASN A 27 -4.65 14.90 15.94
CA ASN A 27 -3.82 14.89 17.15
C ASN A 27 -3.18 16.25 17.44
N ALA A 28 -2.87 17.04 16.40
CA ALA A 28 -2.33 18.38 16.54
C ALA A 28 -3.38 19.40 17.05
N LEU A 29 -4.65 19.26 16.64
CA LEU A 29 -5.72 20.21 16.98
C LEU A 29 -6.54 19.82 18.21
N ASN A 30 -6.27 18.67 18.84
CA ASN A 30 -6.98 18.33 20.06
C ASN A 30 -6.35 19.12 21.22
N PHE A 31 -7.19 19.72 22.08
CA PHE A 31 -6.77 20.54 23.22
C PHE A 31 -7.03 19.90 24.59
N GLU A 32 -7.63 18.69 24.64
CA GLU A 32 -8.10 18.08 25.89
C GLU A 32 -7.08 17.22 26.68
N ASP A 33 -5.86 16.95 26.18
CA ASP A 33 -4.78 16.21 26.91
C ASP A 33 -3.49 17.03 27.01
N PHE A 34 -2.62 16.62 27.95
CA PHE A 34 -1.23 17.07 28.08
C PHE A 34 -0.46 16.94 26.75
N GLY A 35 0.00 18.07 26.20
CA GLY A 35 0.53 18.18 24.84
C GLY A 35 1.75 17.30 24.48
N LEU A 36 2.50 16.78 25.46
CA LEU A 36 3.70 15.97 25.22
C LEU A 36 3.36 14.63 24.54
N GLY A 37 2.37 13.88 25.05
CA GLY A 37 1.99 12.58 24.48
C GLY A 37 1.36 12.68 23.08
N ARG A 38 0.81 13.86 22.73
CA ARG A 38 0.29 14.12 21.37
C ARG A 38 1.40 14.46 20.39
N ALA A 39 2.38 15.25 20.81
CA ALA A 39 3.57 15.50 19.99
C ALA A 39 4.31 14.19 19.67
N GLU A 40 4.46 13.29 20.67
CA GLU A 40 5.02 11.96 20.47
C GLU A 40 4.21 11.15 19.44
N ARG A 41 2.88 11.14 19.57
CA ARG A 41 1.99 10.43 18.63
C ARG A 41 2.01 11.01 17.21
N VAL A 42 2.14 12.33 17.06
CA VAL A 42 2.35 12.96 15.74
C VAL A 42 3.69 12.52 15.14
N CYS A 43 4.76 12.51 15.93
CA CYS A 43 6.07 12.01 15.50
C CYS A 43 6.02 10.53 15.10
N GLU A 44 5.24 9.69 15.79
CA GLU A 44 5.00 8.30 15.40
C GLU A 44 4.34 8.20 14.02
N PHE A 45 3.29 8.98 13.76
CA PHE A 45 2.63 8.98 12.45
C PHE A 45 3.55 9.45 11.33
N ILE A 46 4.41 10.45 11.58
CA ILE A 46 5.40 10.91 10.60
C ILE A 46 6.39 9.79 10.28
N LYS A 47 6.95 9.12 11.30
CA LYS A 47 7.86 7.98 11.10
C LYS A 47 7.21 6.83 10.33
N GLU A 48 5.94 6.52 10.63
CA GLU A 48 5.20 5.52 9.86
C GLU A 48 5.00 5.95 8.39
N LYS A 49 4.75 7.24 8.14
CA LYS A 49 4.61 7.80 6.77
C LYS A 49 5.92 7.67 5.99
N ASP A 50 7.06 7.92 6.61
CA ASP A 50 8.38 7.76 5.99
C ASP A 50 8.64 6.29 5.58
N GLU A 51 8.39 5.34 6.48
CA GLU A 51 8.52 3.90 6.19
C GLU A 51 7.61 3.46 5.03
N LEU A 52 6.40 4.01 4.95
CA LEU A 52 5.49 3.76 3.83
C LEU A 52 5.95 4.41 2.52
N ALA A 53 6.56 5.60 2.58
CA ALA A 53 7.10 6.30 1.41
C ALA A 53 8.25 5.51 0.77
N ASP A 54 9.12 4.90 1.58
CA ASP A 54 10.19 4.02 1.10
C ASP A 54 9.63 2.78 0.39
N LEU A 55 8.64 2.11 0.99
CA LEU A 55 7.96 0.97 0.37
C LEU A 55 7.27 1.38 -0.93
N TRP A 56 6.58 2.53 -0.94
CA TRP A 56 5.90 3.05 -2.12
C TRP A 56 6.90 3.32 -3.25
N SER A 57 8.00 4.01 -2.96
CA SER A 57 9.04 4.35 -3.95
C SER A 57 9.66 3.11 -4.58
N TYR A 58 9.92 2.07 -3.77
CA TYR A 58 10.41 0.79 -4.27
C TYR A 58 9.40 0.10 -5.20
N VAL A 59 8.13 0.05 -4.80
CA VAL A 59 7.07 -0.56 -5.61
C VAL A 59 6.80 0.25 -6.88
N ASP A 60 6.87 1.57 -6.82
CA ASP A 60 6.71 2.47 -7.96
C ASP A 60 7.83 2.27 -8.99
N GLY A 61 9.09 2.16 -8.54
CA GLY A 61 10.21 1.82 -9.41
C GLY A 61 10.01 0.49 -10.15
N ILE A 62 9.32 -0.48 -9.53
CA ILE A 62 8.92 -1.72 -10.20
C ILE A 62 7.78 -1.46 -11.18
N ILE A 63 6.68 -0.84 -10.76
CA ILE A 63 5.45 -0.73 -11.56
C ILE A 63 5.60 0.24 -12.74
N SER A 64 6.39 1.30 -12.59
CA SER A 64 6.73 2.24 -13.68
C SER A 64 7.39 1.54 -14.87
N SER A 65 8.14 0.46 -14.64
CA SER A 65 8.75 -0.36 -15.69
C SER A 65 7.79 -1.35 -16.40
N PHE A 66 6.50 -1.36 -16.03
CA PHE A 66 5.48 -2.23 -16.62
C PHE A 66 4.73 -1.46 -17.71
N ASN A 67 4.29 -2.18 -18.75
CA ASN A 67 3.39 -1.61 -19.75
C ASN A 67 1.99 -1.39 -19.16
N GLU A 68 1.18 -0.59 -19.83
CA GLU A 68 -0.16 -0.22 -19.37
C GLU A 68 -1.08 -1.43 -19.16
N GLY A 69 -0.98 -2.45 -20.01
CA GLY A 69 -1.75 -3.69 -19.88
C GLY A 69 -1.44 -4.45 -18.59
N ASP A 70 -0.15 -4.61 -18.26
CA ASP A 70 0.26 -5.26 -17.02
C ASP A 70 -0.13 -4.41 -15.80
N ARG A 71 0.03 -3.06 -15.86
CA ARG A 71 -0.40 -2.15 -14.78
C ARG A 71 -1.90 -2.27 -14.51
N THR A 72 -2.71 -2.27 -15.56
CA THR A 72 -4.17 -2.43 -15.48
C THR A 72 -4.55 -3.79 -14.87
N ALA A 73 -3.86 -4.86 -15.27
CA ALA A 73 -4.08 -6.19 -14.70
C ALA A 73 -3.71 -6.25 -13.21
N LEU A 74 -2.61 -5.61 -12.80
CA LEU A 74 -2.23 -5.49 -11.38
C LEU A 74 -3.23 -4.66 -10.57
N LYS A 75 -3.72 -3.55 -11.12
CA LYS A 75 -4.75 -2.70 -10.47
C LYS A 75 -6.05 -3.45 -10.28
N LEU A 76 -6.47 -4.22 -11.29
CA LEU A 76 -7.62 -5.11 -11.18
C LEU A 76 -7.40 -6.13 -10.05
N TYR A 77 -6.25 -6.81 -10.05
CA TYR A 77 -5.92 -7.81 -9.03
C TYR A 77 -5.95 -7.26 -7.60
N ALA A 78 -5.42 -6.04 -7.39
CA ALA A 78 -5.40 -5.36 -6.11
C ALA A 78 -6.81 -5.07 -5.57
N ASN A 79 -7.72 -4.64 -6.46
CA ASN A 79 -9.09 -4.23 -6.14
C ASN A 79 -10.10 -5.38 -6.06
N LEU A 80 -9.75 -6.58 -6.52
CA LEU A 80 -10.65 -7.73 -6.42
C LEU A 80 -11.00 -8.03 -4.95
N ARG A 81 -12.29 -7.92 -4.60
CA ARG A 81 -12.82 -8.43 -3.33
C ARG A 81 -13.06 -9.94 -3.40
N THR A 82 -13.60 -10.42 -4.52
CA THR A 82 -13.91 -11.83 -4.80
C THR A 82 -12.78 -12.54 -5.55
N GLY A 83 -12.87 -13.86 -5.67
CA GLY A 83 -11.87 -14.69 -6.34
C GLY A 83 -11.74 -14.39 -7.82
N LEU A 84 -10.51 -14.42 -8.34
CA LEU A 84 -10.18 -14.21 -9.76
C LEU A 84 -10.89 -15.22 -10.70
N LYS A 85 -11.40 -16.34 -10.17
CA LYS A 85 -12.09 -17.40 -10.93
C LYS A 85 -13.44 -16.97 -11.51
N CYS A 86 -14.06 -15.91 -11.01
CA CYS A 86 -15.33 -15.38 -11.52
C CYS A 86 -15.16 -14.48 -12.76
N ARG A 87 -13.95 -14.41 -13.34
CA ARG A 87 -13.63 -13.58 -14.51
C ARG A 87 -13.32 -14.45 -15.73
N GLY A 88 -13.45 -13.88 -16.92
CA GLY A 88 -13.12 -14.55 -18.18
C GLY A 88 -11.67 -15.06 -18.20
N ALA A 89 -11.46 -16.21 -18.86
CA ALA A 89 -10.18 -16.92 -18.86
C ALA A 89 -8.98 -16.06 -19.30
N GLU A 90 -9.20 -15.14 -20.23
CA GLU A 90 -8.16 -14.21 -20.71
C GLU A 90 -7.72 -13.22 -19.63
N THR A 91 -8.67 -12.62 -18.91
CA THR A 91 -8.39 -11.72 -17.78
C THR A 91 -7.61 -12.45 -16.70
N VAL A 92 -7.99 -13.70 -16.39
CA VAL A 92 -7.27 -14.53 -15.41
C VAL A 92 -5.83 -14.77 -15.84
N LYS A 93 -5.59 -15.09 -17.12
CA LYS A 93 -4.23 -15.29 -17.66
C LYS A 93 -3.40 -14.01 -17.60
N ALA A 94 -3.97 -12.87 -18.00
CA ALA A 94 -3.30 -11.58 -17.96
C ALA A 94 -2.87 -11.20 -16.53
N VAL A 95 -3.80 -11.31 -15.58
CA VAL A 95 -3.54 -11.04 -14.15
C VAL A 95 -2.45 -11.96 -13.60
N LYS A 96 -2.53 -13.28 -13.86
CA LYS A 96 -1.49 -14.22 -13.39
C LYS A 96 -0.12 -13.86 -13.94
N ARG A 97 -0.01 -13.56 -15.24
CA ARG A 97 1.27 -13.16 -15.86
C ARG A 97 1.83 -11.89 -15.22
N ALA A 98 1.01 -10.86 -15.06
CA ALA A 98 1.43 -9.60 -14.46
C ALA A 98 1.87 -9.78 -13.00
N VAL A 99 1.13 -10.56 -12.20
CA VAL A 99 1.49 -10.86 -10.80
C VAL A 99 2.81 -11.65 -10.73
N ILE A 100 3.05 -12.62 -11.62
CA ILE A 100 4.32 -13.36 -11.66
C ILE A 100 5.48 -12.42 -12.01
N LYS A 101 5.32 -11.55 -13.03
CA LYS A 101 6.32 -10.54 -13.37
C LYS A 101 6.63 -9.63 -12.18
N PHE A 102 5.60 -9.15 -11.49
CA PHE A 102 5.76 -8.33 -10.29
C PHE A 102 6.55 -9.06 -9.21
N ARG A 103 6.17 -10.29 -8.85
CA ARG A 103 6.88 -11.07 -7.81
C ARG A 103 8.35 -11.33 -8.16
N ARG A 104 8.67 -11.54 -9.44
CA ARG A 104 10.05 -11.72 -9.90
C ARG A 104 10.90 -10.46 -9.76
N ARG A 105 10.30 -9.27 -9.87
CA ARG A 105 11.00 -7.98 -9.71
C ARG A 105 11.01 -7.50 -8.26
N ALA A 106 9.99 -7.87 -7.48
CA ALA A 106 9.84 -7.50 -6.08
C ALA A 106 10.63 -8.39 -5.11
N LEU A 107 11.90 -8.70 -5.41
CA LEU A 107 12.71 -9.63 -4.62
C LEU A 107 13.04 -9.10 -3.22
N ARG A 108 13.22 -7.78 -3.09
CA ARG A 108 13.56 -7.11 -1.82
C ARG A 108 12.32 -6.73 -0.99
N LEU A 109 11.14 -7.22 -1.35
CA LEU A 109 9.91 -6.81 -0.65
C LEU A 109 9.92 -7.21 0.84
N GLU A 110 10.65 -8.27 1.19
CA GLU A 110 10.81 -8.73 2.57
C GLU A 110 11.68 -7.81 3.42
N SER A 111 12.56 -6.98 2.83
CA SER A 111 13.34 -6.00 3.60
C SER A 111 12.49 -4.86 4.15
N PHE A 112 11.23 -4.74 3.72
CA PHE A 112 10.29 -3.71 4.15
C PHE A 112 9.32 -4.23 5.24
N GLU A 113 9.78 -5.12 6.12
CA GLU A 113 8.92 -5.79 7.11
C GLU A 113 8.11 -4.80 7.96
N LYS A 114 8.73 -3.70 8.42
CA LYS A 114 8.06 -2.63 9.17
C LYS A 114 6.94 -1.98 8.37
N ALA A 115 7.24 -1.52 7.15
CA ALA A 115 6.25 -0.94 6.26
C ALA A 115 5.11 -1.93 5.95
N LEU A 116 5.42 -3.22 5.77
CA LEU A 116 4.40 -4.26 5.56
C LEU A 116 3.50 -4.47 6.79
N ALA A 117 4.05 -4.36 8.00
CA ALA A 117 3.28 -4.41 9.24
C ALA A 117 2.35 -3.18 9.35
N ILE A 118 2.85 -1.99 9.01
CA ILE A 118 2.06 -0.74 8.96
C ILE A 118 0.93 -0.86 7.93
N VAL A 119 1.21 -1.34 6.72
CA VAL A 119 0.19 -1.62 5.70
C VAL A 119 -0.86 -2.61 6.22
N GLY A 120 -0.45 -3.60 7.02
CA GLY A 120 -1.37 -4.52 7.70
C GLY A 120 -2.26 -3.82 8.74
N LYS A 121 -1.67 -2.95 9.57
CA LYS A 121 -2.35 -2.15 10.60
C LYS A 121 -3.47 -1.29 10.00
N TYR A 122 -3.23 -0.65 8.86
CA TYR A 122 -4.21 0.18 8.16
C TYR A 122 -4.93 -0.56 7.02
N GLY A 123 -4.81 -1.89 6.97
CA GLY A 123 -5.36 -2.73 5.90
C GLY A 123 -6.88 -2.66 5.74
N CYS A 124 -7.61 -2.20 6.76
CA CYS A 124 -9.05 -1.96 6.73
C CYS A 124 -9.45 -0.62 6.09
N LEU A 125 -8.52 0.34 6.04
CA LEU A 125 -8.66 1.62 5.34
C LEU A 125 -8.21 1.51 3.87
N LEU A 126 -7.58 0.39 3.53
CA LEU A 126 -7.10 -0.01 2.22
C LEU A 126 -8.07 -0.90 1.45
#